data_AF-A0A1W0E6C0-F1
#
_entry.id   AF-A0A1W0E6C0-F1
#
_cell.length_a   1.000
_cell.length_b   1.000
_cell.length_c   1.000
_cell.angle_alpha   90.00
_cell.angle_beta   90.00
_cell.angle_gamma   90.00
#
_symmetry.space_group_name_H-M   'P 1'
#
loop_
_entity.id
_entity.type
_entity.pdbx_description
1 polymer ?
#
loop_
_entity_poly.entity_id
_entity_poly.type
_entity_poly.pdbx_seq_one_letter_code
_entity_poly.pdbx_strand_id
1 'polypeptide(L)' 'MSSHRKCIFTKRPILPKERDGVQLFLAELDSNGRLTGKTNMVDICGSIRRTGEIDSLLLEKEC' A
#
# COMPACT_ATOMS: atom_id res chain seq x y z
N MET A 1 -23.47 -1.41 4.77
CA MET A 1 -22.20 -0.67 4.96
C MET A 1 -21.31 -0.96 3.77
N SER A 2 -20.99 0.03 2.93
CA SER A 2 -20.04 -0.17 1.82
C SER A 2 -18.62 -0.10 2.37
N SER A 3 -17.96 -1.25 2.48
CA SER A 3 -16.55 -1.36 2.84
C SER A 3 -15.71 -0.84 1.67
N HIS A 4 -15.15 0.36 1.81
CA HIS A 4 -14.21 0.92 0.83
C HIS A 4 -12.79 0.63 1.27
N ARG A 5 -11.91 0.32 0.31
CA ARG A 5 -10.46 0.28 0.55
C ARG A 5 -10.01 1.63 1.09
N LYS A 6 -9.06 1.64 2.02
CA LYS A 6 -8.60 2.86 2.68
C LYS A 6 -7.11 3.02 2.45
N CYS A 7 -6.71 4.17 1.91
CA CYS A 7 -5.30 4.44 1.70
C CYS A 7 -4.56 4.48 3.04
N ILE A 8 -3.44 3.75 3.10
CA ILE A 8 -2.64 3.64 4.32
C ILE A 8 -1.99 4.96 4.74
N PHE A 9 -1.63 5.83 3.79
CA PHE A 9 -0.94 7.10 4.05
C PHE A 9 -1.91 8.24 4.36
N THR A 10 -2.91 8.46 3.51
CA THR A 10 -3.85 9.58 3.68
C THR A 10 -4.99 9.29 4.65
N LYS A 11 -5.18 8.02 5.02
CA LYS A 11 -6.34 7.53 5.80
C LYS A 11 -7.68 7.91 5.16
N ARG A 12 -7.72 8.19 3.85
CA ARG A 12 -8.94 8.48 3.09
C ARG A 12 -9.40 7.23 2.32
N PRO A 13 -10.70 7.07 2.05
CA PRO A 13 -11.20 5.99 1.21
C PRO A 13 -10.69 6.13 -0.23
N ILE A 14 -10.37 5.00 -0.85
CA ILE A 14 -10.10 4.88 -2.29
C ILE A 14 -11.44 4.65 -2.96
N LEU A 15 -11.85 5.58 -3.81
CA LEU A 15 -13.19 5.53 -4.43
C LEU A 15 -13.24 4.47 -5.54
N PRO A 16 -14.41 3.86 -5.82
CA PRO A 16 -14.54 2.83 -6.85
C PRO A 16 -14.17 3.29 -8.27
N LYS A 17 -14.26 4.60 -8.55
CA LYS A 17 -13.91 5.20 -9.85
C LYS A 17 -12.43 5.56 -9.99
N GLU A 18 -11.66 5.45 -8.92
CA GLU A 18 -10.23 5.78 -8.88
C GLU A 18 -9.43 4.65 -9.55
N ARG A 19 -8.88 4.89 -10.75
CA ARG A 19 -8.19 3.89 -11.57
C ARG A 19 -6.69 3.76 -11.28
N ASP A 20 -6.15 4.69 -10.51
CA ASP A 20 -4.74 4.77 -10.16
C ASP A 20 -4.46 4.38 -8.71
N GLY A 21 -5.50 4.10 -7.93
CA GLY A 21 -5.38 3.44 -6.64
C GLY A 21 -5.00 1.97 -6.80
N VAL A 22 -3.94 1.53 -6.12
CA VAL A 22 -3.37 0.18 -6.25
C VAL A 22 -3.37 -0.54 -4.91
N GLN A 23 -3.21 -1.86 -4.98
CA GLN A 23 -2.93 -2.70 -3.84
C GLN A 23 -1.55 -3.31 -4.02
N LEU A 24 -0.69 -3.17 -3.02
CA LEU A 24 0.64 -3.77 -3.01
C LEU A 24 0.64 -4.94 -2.03
N PHE A 25 1.22 -6.06 -2.45
CA PHE A 25 1.44 -7.23 -1.60
C PHE A 25 2.93 -7.31 -1.28
N LEU A 26 3.27 -7.08 -0.02
CA LEU A 26 4.63 -7.12 0.50
C LEU A 26 4.86 -8.48 1.15
N ALA A 27 5.76 -9.29 0.57
CA ALA A 27 6.09 -10.59 1.13
C ALA A 27 6.98 -10.43 2.37
N GLU A 28 6.65 -11.14 3.44
CA GLU A 28 7.49 -11.18 4.64
C GLU A 28 8.67 -12.15 4.39
N LEU A 29 9.88 -11.66 4.62
CA LEU A 29 11.11 -12.44 4.51
C LEU A 29 11.57 -12.91 5.89
N ASP A 30 12.12 -14.12 5.97
CA ASP A 30 12.79 -14.61 7.17
C ASP A 30 14.18 -13.96 7.34
N SER A 31 14.86 -14.27 8.45
CA SER A 31 16.20 -13.75 8.74
C SER A 31 17.27 -14.15 7.72
N ASN A 32 17.01 -15.15 6.88
CA ASN A 32 17.89 -15.61 5.81
C ASN A 32 17.50 -15.05 4.43
N GLY A 33 16.53 -14.12 4.39
CA GLY A 33 16.03 -13.52 3.15
C GLY A 33 15.11 -14.44 2.33
N ARG A 34 14.53 -15.49 2.93
CA ARG A 34 13.61 -16.41 2.25
C ARG A 34 12.16 -16.03 2.47
N LEU A 35 11.32 -16.27 1.47
CA LEU A 35 9.88 -16.06 1.57
C LEU A 35 9.26 -16.93 2.67
N THR A 36 8.52 -16.31 3.58
CA THR A 36 7.82 -17.01 4.68
C THR A 36 6.46 -17.57 4.29
N GLY A 37 5.92 -17.16 3.14
CA GLY A 37 4.55 -17.44 2.71
C GLY A 37 3.50 -16.47 3.26
N LYS A 38 3.89 -15.53 4.14
CA LYS A 38 3.02 -14.44 4.61
C LYS A 38 3.16 -13.21 3.71
N THR A 39 2.07 -12.48 3.54
CA THR A 39 2.03 -11.25 2.76
C THR A 39 1.24 -10.17 3.48
N ASN A 40 1.83 -8.99 3.61
CA ASN A 40 1.16 -7.79 4.08
C ASN A 40 0.56 -7.05 2.90
N MET A 41 -0.74 -6.76 2.98
CA MET A 41 -1.47 -6.08 1.93
C MET A 41 -1.65 -4.61 2.29
N VAL A 42 -1.21 -3.71 1.43
CA VAL A 42 -1.36 -2.25 1.62
C VAL A 42 -2.09 -1.62 0.46
N ASP A 43 -3.05 -0.75 0.78
CA ASP A 43 -3.83 0.01 -0.20
C ASP A 43 -3.29 1.43 -0.33
N ILE A 44 -3.00 1.85 -1.56
CA ILE A 44 -2.43 3.16 -1.89
C ILE A 44 -3.41 3.92 -2.78
N CYS A 45 -3.76 5.16 -2.41
CA CYS A 45 -4.56 6.03 -3.29
C CYS A 45 -3.71 6.65 -4.40
N GLY A 46 -4.34 6.88 -5.54
CA GLY A 46 -3.75 7.48 -6.72
C GLY A 46 -3.21 8.89 -6.50
N SER A 47 -3.80 9.66 -5.57
CA SER A 47 -3.31 11.01 -5.27
C SER A 47 -1.85 11.03 -4.82
N ILE A 48 -1.42 10.07 -3.98
CA ILE A 48 -0.02 9.97 -3.51
C ILE A 48 0.89 9.45 -4.62
N ARG A 49 0.39 8.60 -5.52
CA ARG A 49 1.18 8.15 -6.66
C ARG A 49 1.46 9.27 -7.65
N ARG A 50 0.50 10.18 -7.84
CA ARG A 50 0.67 11.33 -8.74
C ARG A 50 1.61 12.40 -8.20
N THR A 51 1.79 12.50 -6.88
CA THR A 51 2.79 13.43 -6.30
C THR A 51 4.22 12.91 -6.46
N GLY A 52 4.41 11.61 -6.66
CA GLY A 52 5.73 10.97 -6.72
C GLY A 52 6.33 10.66 -5.34
N GLU A 53 5.62 10.98 -4.25
CA GLU A 53 6.08 10.78 -2.87
C GLU A 53 5.95 9.33 -2.39
N ILE A 54 5.31 8.46 -3.17
CA ILE A 54 5.00 7.09 -2.77
C ILE A 54 6.25 6.27 -2.41
N ASP A 55 7.37 6.52 -3.08
CA ASP A 55 8.62 5.80 -2.87
C ASP A 55 9.18 6.08 -1.46
N SER A 56 9.36 7.37 -1.13
CA SER A 56 9.85 7.80 0.18
C SER A 56 8.91 7.39 1.31
N LEU A 57 7.59 7.53 1.13
CA LEU A 57 6.61 7.15 2.14
C LEU A 57 6.59 5.64 2.42
N LEU A 58 6.79 4.82 1.38
CA LEU A 58 6.85 3.37 1.55
C LEU A 58 8.16 2.96 2.24
N LEU A 59 9.29 3.59 1.89
CA LEU A 59 10.56 3.35 2.55
C LEU A 59 10.49 3.70 4.05
N GLU A 60 10.00 4.88 4.40
CA GLU A 60 9.85 5.33 5.79
C GLU A 60 8.92 4.45 6.63
N LYS A 61 7.97 3.76 5.98
CA LYS A 61 7.03 2.87 6.65
C LYS A 61 7.65 1.52 7.04
N GLU A 62 8.61 1.04 6.24
CA GLU A 62 9.26 -0.26 6.43
C GLU A 62 10.54 -0.17 7.27
N CYS A 63 11.04 1.04 7.53
CA CYS A 63 12.13 1.32 8.48
C CYS A 63 11.62 1.52 9.91
#